data_AF-A0A7V0NQA0-F1
#
_entry.id   AF-A0A7V0NQA0-F1
#
_cell.length_a   1.000
_cell.length_b   1.000
_cell.length_c   1.000
_cell.angle_alpha   90.00
_cell.angle_beta   90.00
_cell.angle_gamma   90.00
#
_symmetry.space_group_name_H-M   'P 1'
#
loop_
_entity.id
_entity.type
_entity.pdbx_description
1 polymer ?
#
loop_
_entity_poly.entity_id
_entity_poly.type
_entity_poly.pdbx_seq_one_letter_code
_entity_poly.pdbx_strand_id
1 'polypeptide(L)'
;MKHIKFLLIAILLWFPTAFGMGMAADILGIPDTEAWLWILRVFSAGISVCIAWIAVGAAYAKTIAQSVMAVISIISNLLLAFCIILGVIAVVMIFVKDFKWVYEHFYHPFISKSVAACLITLVPLSLILMIFRSTRAIGGISLYLLSYFFGFSLWFYSLIYAASSGIGWVVGGLILSGIGVVLTAMIAAAVWGQWQVVGVILLPAVLIWVARIFGMAIATKQLEKEEEESYISTS
;
A
#
# COMPACT_ATOMS: atom_id res chain seq x y z
N MET A 1 -17.95 -14.01 21.63
CA MET A 1 -17.52 -13.78 20.22
C MET A 1 -17.29 -12.31 19.84
N LYS A 2 -18.17 -11.36 20.21
CA LYS A 2 -18.01 -9.93 19.82
C LYS A 2 -16.73 -9.27 20.39
N HIS A 3 -16.40 -9.54 21.65
CA HIS A 3 -15.18 -9.02 22.29
C HIS A 3 -13.86 -9.56 21.69
N ILE A 4 -13.86 -10.81 21.20
CA ILE A 4 -12.69 -11.41 20.55
C ILE A 4 -12.43 -10.74 19.19
N LYS A 5 -13.48 -10.44 18.41
CA LYS A 5 -13.36 -9.71 17.13
C LYS A 5 -12.85 -8.28 17.32
N PHE A 6 -13.33 -7.59 18.37
CA PHE A 6 -12.87 -6.26 18.75
C PHE A 6 -11.38 -6.23 19.10
N LEU A 7 -10.94 -7.16 19.96
CA LEU A 7 -9.53 -7.30 20.34
C LEU A 7 -8.64 -7.62 19.13
N LEU A 8 -9.10 -8.48 18.23
CA LEU A 8 -8.37 -8.79 16.99
C LEU A 8 -8.19 -7.52 16.13
N ILE A 9 -9.25 -6.77 15.87
CA ILE A 9 -9.18 -5.55 15.04
C ILE A 9 -8.29 -4.48 15.71
N ALA A 10 -8.40 -4.29 17.03
CA ALA A 10 -7.57 -3.34 17.79
C ALA A 10 -6.08 -3.77 17.85
N ILE A 11 -5.78 -5.06 17.89
CA ILE A 11 -4.39 -5.53 17.82
C ILE A 11 -3.85 -5.37 16.40
N LEU A 12 -4.68 -5.60 15.40
CA LEU A 12 -4.29 -5.53 13.99
C LEU A 12 -4.08 -4.11 13.49
N LEU A 13 -4.85 -3.13 14.00
CA LEU A 13 -4.69 -1.71 13.69
C LEU A 13 -3.58 -1.02 14.52
N TRP A 14 -3.12 -1.67 15.59
CA TRP A 14 -2.02 -1.16 16.42
C TRP A 14 -0.68 -1.21 15.69
N PHE A 15 -0.43 -2.27 14.92
CA PHE A 15 0.86 -2.47 14.26
C PHE A 15 1.17 -1.41 13.18
N PRO A 16 0.25 -1.08 12.24
CA PRO A 16 0.48 -0.02 11.25
C PRO A 16 0.58 1.37 11.87
N THR A 17 -0.19 1.65 12.92
CA THR A 17 -0.15 2.95 13.61
C THR A 17 1.13 3.13 14.40
N ALA A 18 1.61 2.09 15.09
CA ALA A 18 2.90 2.11 15.78
C ALA A 18 4.07 2.25 14.78
N PHE A 19 4.02 1.56 13.65
CA PHE A 19 5.06 1.62 12.63
C PHE A 19 5.10 2.98 11.91
N GLY A 20 3.94 3.52 11.51
CA GLY A 20 3.85 4.83 10.90
C GLY A 20 4.32 5.96 11.81
N MET A 21 4.03 5.87 13.11
CA MET A 21 4.55 6.80 14.12
C MET A 21 6.06 6.68 14.31
N GLY A 22 6.62 5.48 14.24
CA GLY A 22 8.08 5.29 14.28
C GLY A 22 8.78 5.98 13.11
N MET A 23 8.27 5.81 11.88
CA MET A 23 8.81 6.52 10.71
C MET A 23 8.66 8.05 10.82
N ALA A 24 7.55 8.53 11.37
CA ALA A 24 7.35 9.96 11.58
C ALA A 24 8.32 10.53 12.63
N ALA A 25 8.64 9.77 13.67
CA ALA A 25 9.61 10.16 14.69
C ALA A 25 11.04 10.28 14.12
N ASP A 26 11.45 9.33 13.27
CA ASP A 26 12.73 9.38 12.56
C ASP A 26 12.85 10.63 11.67
N ILE A 27 11.79 10.97 10.95
CA ILE A 27 11.76 12.15 10.06
C ILE A 27 11.87 13.46 10.84
N LEU A 28 11.28 13.52 12.04
CA LEU A 28 11.29 14.71 12.89
C LEU A 28 12.58 14.83 13.73
N GLY A 29 13.53 13.90 13.60
CA GLY A 29 14.75 13.88 14.39
C GLY A 29 14.49 13.70 15.88
N ILE A 30 13.38 13.04 16.24
CA ILE A 30 13.03 12.77 17.63
C ILE A 30 14.00 11.69 18.13
N PRO A 31 14.67 11.89 19.28
CA PRO A 31 15.69 10.98 19.75
C PRO A 31 15.10 9.60 20.06
N ASP A 32 15.77 8.57 19.54
CA ASP A 32 15.40 7.16 19.55
C ASP A 32 15.65 6.54 20.94
N THR A 33 14.95 7.07 21.94
CA THR A 33 15.01 6.60 23.33
C THR A 33 13.88 5.60 23.59
N GLU A 34 14.14 4.60 24.43
CA GLU A 34 13.13 3.60 24.83
C GLU A 34 11.84 4.25 25.37
N ALA A 35 11.96 5.38 26.06
CA ALA A 35 10.83 6.15 26.57
C ALA A 35 9.92 6.68 25.44
N TRP A 36 10.50 7.19 24.35
CA TRP A 36 9.75 7.68 23.20
C TRP A 36 9.05 6.57 22.43
N LEU A 37 9.72 5.43 22.23
CA LEU A 37 9.11 4.24 21.63
C LEU A 37 7.92 3.75 22.45
N TRP A 38 8.01 3.82 23.79
CA TRP A 38 6.92 3.46 24.67
C TRP A 38 5.70 4.39 24.52
N ILE A 39 5.93 5.70 24.48
CA ILE A 39 4.87 6.71 24.30
C ILE A 39 4.15 6.50 22.95
N LEU A 40 4.89 6.29 21.86
CA LEU A 40 4.30 6.06 20.53
C LEU A 40 3.50 4.76 20.46
N ARG A 41 3.97 3.70 21.15
CA ARG A 41 3.24 2.41 21.25
C ARG A 41 1.94 2.53 22.03
N VAL A 42 1.90 3.31 23.10
CA VAL A 42 0.68 3.55 23.88
C VAL A 42 -0.29 4.43 23.11
N PHE A 43 0.20 5.47 22.44
CA PHE A 43 -0.65 6.38 21.66
C PHE A 43 -1.27 5.69 20.45
N SER A 44 -0.49 4.89 19.71
CA SER A 44 -0.99 4.02 18.63
C SER A 44 -2.00 2.98 19.10
N ALA A 45 -1.81 2.40 20.29
CA ALA A 45 -2.77 1.48 20.88
C ALA A 45 -4.09 2.19 21.19
N GLY A 46 -4.05 3.42 21.71
CA GLY A 46 -5.22 4.25 21.95
C GLY A 46 -6.00 4.55 20.67
N ILE A 47 -5.32 5.00 19.61
CA ILE A 47 -5.94 5.26 18.30
C ILE A 47 -6.56 4.00 17.72
N SER A 48 -5.86 2.88 17.81
CA SER A 48 -6.33 1.59 17.32
C SER A 48 -7.61 1.13 18.03
N VAL A 49 -7.67 1.28 19.36
CA VAL A 49 -8.87 0.97 20.16
C VAL A 49 -10.04 1.88 19.79
N CYS A 50 -9.80 3.18 19.56
CA CYS A 50 -10.83 4.11 19.09
C CYS A 50 -11.36 3.73 17.68
N ILE A 51 -10.48 3.37 16.74
CA ILE A 51 -10.89 2.94 15.40
C ILE A 51 -11.64 1.61 15.46
N ALA A 52 -11.18 0.65 16.28
CA ALA A 52 -11.87 -0.62 16.50
C ALA A 52 -13.25 -0.39 17.14
N TRP A 53 -13.39 0.59 18.03
CA TRP A 53 -14.67 0.97 18.63
C TRP A 53 -15.63 1.52 17.59
N ILE A 54 -15.15 2.41 16.72
CA ILE A 54 -15.93 2.97 15.60
C ILE A 54 -16.32 1.88 14.59
N ALA A 55 -15.41 0.95 14.29
CA ALA A 55 -15.63 -0.12 13.31
C ALA A 55 -16.55 -1.24 13.80
N VAL A 56 -16.59 -1.52 15.11
CA VAL A 56 -17.36 -2.64 15.69
C VAL A 56 -18.81 -2.28 16.03
N GLY A 57 -19.21 -1.02 15.86
CA GLY A 57 -20.61 -0.61 15.90
C GLY A 57 -21.43 -1.27 14.79
N ALA A 58 -21.97 -2.47 15.05
CA ALA A 58 -22.65 -3.31 14.07
C ALA A 58 -23.88 -2.67 13.39
N ALA A 59 -24.46 -1.62 13.97
CA ALA A 59 -25.57 -0.86 13.38
C ALA A 59 -25.11 0.26 12.42
N TYR A 60 -23.84 0.65 12.46
CA TYR A 60 -23.27 1.73 11.64
C TYR A 60 -22.51 1.24 10.40
N ALA A 61 -22.18 -0.07 10.33
CA ALA A 61 -21.39 -0.64 9.24
C ALA A 61 -22.01 -0.40 7.85
N LYS A 62 -23.34 -0.42 7.74
CA LYS A 62 -24.06 -0.22 6.48
C LYS A 62 -24.00 1.22 5.96
N THR A 63 -24.22 2.20 6.84
CA THR A 63 -24.10 3.64 6.50
C THR A 63 -22.64 4.02 6.23
N ILE A 64 -21.71 3.37 6.91
CA ILE A 64 -20.27 3.53 6.71
C ILE A 64 -19.85 2.92 5.37
N ALA A 65 -20.30 1.72 4.98
CA ALA A 65 -19.89 1.08 3.72
C ALA A 65 -20.19 1.94 2.48
N GLN A 66 -21.37 2.59 2.43
CA GLN A 66 -21.76 3.45 1.31
C GLN A 66 -20.98 4.78 1.29
N SER A 67 -20.75 5.40 2.45
CA SER A 67 -19.90 6.60 2.53
C SER A 67 -18.43 6.27 2.29
N VAL A 68 -17.98 5.06 2.64
CA VAL A 68 -16.63 4.56 2.45
C VAL A 68 -16.29 4.38 0.97
N MET A 69 -17.23 4.00 0.09
CA MET A 69 -16.92 3.89 -1.35
C MET A 69 -16.53 5.24 -1.97
N ALA A 70 -17.26 6.31 -1.65
CA ALA A 70 -16.89 7.66 -2.11
C ALA A 70 -15.54 8.09 -1.52
N VAL A 71 -15.32 7.80 -0.23
CA VAL A 71 -14.05 8.10 0.44
C VAL A 71 -12.88 7.29 -0.14
N ILE A 72 -13.08 6.02 -0.52
CA ILE A 72 -12.04 5.19 -1.15
C ILE A 72 -11.62 5.78 -2.48
N SER A 73 -12.57 6.22 -3.31
CA SER A 73 -12.24 6.88 -4.58
C SER A 73 -11.39 8.13 -4.36
N ILE A 74 -11.77 8.97 -3.39
CA ILE A 74 -11.01 10.17 -3.03
C ILE A 74 -9.61 9.81 -2.52
N ILE A 75 -9.50 8.88 -1.56
CA ILE A 75 -8.24 8.42 -0.99
C ILE A 75 -7.34 7.82 -2.07
N SER A 76 -7.89 6.99 -2.95
CA SER A 76 -7.14 6.35 -4.04
C SER A 76 -6.61 7.39 -5.03
N ASN A 77 -7.42 8.38 -5.39
CA ASN A 77 -7.01 9.48 -6.27
C ASN A 77 -5.93 10.37 -5.62
N LEU A 78 -6.09 10.68 -4.33
CA LEU A 78 -5.08 11.43 -3.57
C LEU A 78 -3.76 10.66 -3.47
N LEU A 79 -3.81 9.36 -3.18
CA LEU A 79 -2.64 8.49 -3.15
C LEU A 79 -1.95 8.45 -4.52
N LEU A 80 -2.71 8.32 -5.60
CA LEU A 80 -2.18 8.33 -6.96
C LEU A 80 -1.50 9.68 -7.28
N ALA A 81 -2.14 10.80 -6.95
CA ALA A 81 -1.58 12.13 -7.16
C ALA A 81 -0.26 12.31 -6.39
N PHE A 82 -0.22 11.87 -5.14
CA PHE A 82 0.99 11.87 -4.32
C PHE A 82 2.10 11.02 -4.93
N CYS A 83 1.78 9.80 -5.38
CA CYS A 83 2.73 8.93 -6.09
C CYS A 83 3.26 9.58 -7.38
N ILE A 84 2.42 10.26 -8.16
CA ILE A 84 2.85 10.96 -9.38
C ILE A 84 3.82 12.09 -9.02
N ILE A 85 3.51 12.91 -8.02
CA ILE A 85 4.39 14.01 -7.59
C ILE A 85 5.74 13.45 -7.14
N LEU A 86 5.75 12.42 -6.29
CA LEU A 86 6.99 11.76 -5.87
C LEU A 86 7.76 11.17 -7.05
N GLY A 87 7.06 10.57 -8.01
CA GLY A 87 7.67 10.03 -9.21
C GLY A 87 8.32 11.09 -10.07
N VAL A 88 7.67 12.24 -10.27
CA VAL A 88 8.25 13.39 -10.99
C VAL A 88 9.47 13.93 -10.28
N ILE A 89 9.41 14.09 -8.95
CA ILE A 89 10.57 14.52 -8.15
C ILE A 89 11.73 13.55 -8.33
N ALA A 90 11.48 12.24 -8.26
CA ALA A 90 12.51 11.24 -8.45
C ALA A 90 13.14 11.28 -9.83
N VAL A 91 12.32 11.43 -10.89
CA VAL A 91 12.81 11.59 -12.26
C VAL A 91 13.74 12.82 -12.35
N VAL A 92 13.30 13.99 -11.86
CA VAL A 92 14.13 15.20 -11.86
C VAL A 92 15.45 14.97 -11.10
N MET A 93 15.39 14.33 -9.92
CA MET A 93 16.58 14.08 -9.11
C MET A 93 17.56 13.10 -9.77
N ILE A 94 17.08 12.12 -10.55
CA ILE A 94 17.95 11.23 -11.33
C ILE A 94 18.79 12.04 -12.33
N PHE A 95 18.20 13.05 -13.00
CA PHE A 95 18.94 13.90 -13.94
C PHE A 95 19.90 14.87 -13.27
N VAL A 96 19.62 15.32 -12.04
CA VAL A 96 20.44 16.33 -11.34
C VAL A 96 21.56 15.70 -10.50
N LYS A 97 21.29 14.57 -9.82
CA LYS A 97 22.17 13.98 -8.79
C LYS A 97 22.61 12.54 -9.07
N ASP A 98 22.20 11.96 -10.20
CA ASP A 98 22.40 10.55 -10.57
C ASP A 98 21.49 9.55 -9.82
N PHE A 99 21.31 8.35 -10.39
CA PHE A 99 20.42 7.30 -9.88
C PHE A 99 20.86 6.76 -8.52
N LYS A 100 22.17 6.73 -8.24
CA LYS A 100 22.72 6.26 -6.97
C LYS A 100 22.22 7.12 -5.81
N TRP A 101 22.22 8.44 -5.98
CA TRP A 101 21.75 9.37 -4.96
C TRP A 101 20.28 9.14 -4.64
N VAL A 102 19.44 8.96 -5.66
CA VAL A 102 18.00 8.68 -5.51
C VAL A 102 17.76 7.32 -4.85
N TYR A 103 18.57 6.31 -5.14
CA TYR A 103 18.49 5.02 -4.47
C TYR A 103 18.80 5.14 -2.96
N GLU A 104 19.93 5.77 -2.62
CA GLU A 104 20.42 5.86 -1.25
C GLU A 104 19.57 6.76 -0.34
N HIS A 105 19.07 7.89 -0.86
CA HIS A 105 18.36 8.89 -0.06
C HIS A 105 16.85 8.78 -0.13
N PHE A 106 16.29 8.21 -1.20
CA PHE A 106 14.84 8.09 -1.39
C PHE A 106 14.37 6.64 -1.30
N TYR A 107 14.85 5.77 -2.18
CA TYR A 107 14.29 4.42 -2.29
C TYR A 107 14.62 3.54 -1.10
N HIS A 108 15.88 3.47 -0.70
CA HIS A 108 16.34 2.58 0.35
C HIS A 108 15.75 2.91 1.74
N PRO A 109 15.79 4.17 2.24
CA PRO A 109 15.31 4.47 3.58
C PRO A 109 13.79 4.47 3.68
N PHE A 110 13.08 4.92 2.64
CA PHE A 110 11.62 5.07 2.70
C PHE A 110 10.91 3.92 2.01
N ILE A 111 11.06 3.79 0.69
CA ILE A 111 10.23 2.87 -0.11
C ILE A 111 10.50 1.41 0.25
N SER A 112 11.77 0.99 0.28
CA SER A 112 12.15 -0.40 0.55
C SER A 112 11.68 -0.88 1.94
N LYS A 113 11.91 -0.07 2.98
CA LYS A 113 11.47 -0.38 4.35
C LYS A 113 9.95 -0.43 4.46
N SER A 114 9.25 0.53 3.85
CA SER A 114 7.79 0.55 3.87
C SER A 114 7.19 -0.64 3.11
N VAL A 115 7.77 -1.06 1.99
CA VAL A 115 7.35 -2.26 1.24
C VAL A 115 7.53 -3.52 2.07
N ALA A 116 8.70 -3.69 2.70
CA ALA A 116 8.96 -4.83 3.57
C ALA A 116 7.95 -4.87 4.73
N ALA A 117 7.70 -3.72 5.38
CA ALA A 117 6.73 -3.62 6.45
C ALA A 117 5.31 -3.97 5.97
N CYS A 118 4.85 -3.43 4.84
CA CYS A 118 3.54 -3.72 4.28
C CYS A 118 3.38 -5.22 3.91
N LEU A 119 4.43 -5.82 3.35
CA LEU A 119 4.41 -7.22 2.94
C LEU A 119 4.37 -8.17 4.14
N ILE A 120 5.10 -7.86 5.22
CA ILE A 120 5.13 -8.69 6.44
C ILE A 120 3.86 -8.51 7.28
N THR A 121 3.26 -7.32 7.28
CA THR A 121 2.17 -6.99 8.22
C THR A 121 0.82 -6.87 7.51
N LEU A 122 0.69 -5.90 6.61
CA LEU A 122 -0.59 -5.52 6.00
C LEU A 122 -1.12 -6.56 5.02
N VAL A 123 -0.25 -7.27 4.30
CA VAL A 123 -0.67 -8.33 3.37
C VAL A 123 -1.28 -9.53 4.12
N PRO A 124 -0.59 -10.17 5.09
CA PRO A 124 -1.19 -11.23 5.90
C PRO A 124 -2.45 -10.79 6.63
N LEU A 125 -2.45 -9.56 7.16
CA LEU A 125 -3.62 -8.96 7.77
C LEU A 125 -4.81 -8.89 6.81
N SER A 126 -4.59 -8.36 5.60
CA SER A 126 -5.65 -8.27 4.58
C SER A 126 -6.19 -9.65 4.22
N LEU A 127 -5.30 -10.64 4.07
CA LEU A 127 -5.69 -12.03 3.80
C LEU A 127 -6.50 -12.64 4.95
N ILE A 128 -6.11 -12.43 6.21
CA ILE A 128 -6.86 -12.89 7.38
C ILE A 128 -8.25 -12.26 7.42
N LEU A 129 -8.35 -10.95 7.18
CA LEU A 129 -9.63 -10.24 7.13
C LEU A 129 -10.56 -10.77 6.03
N MET A 130 -10.00 -11.25 4.91
CA MET A 130 -10.76 -11.84 3.81
C MET A 130 -11.36 -13.22 4.13
N ILE A 131 -10.72 -13.98 5.03
CA ILE A 131 -11.23 -15.29 5.50
C ILE A 131 -12.53 -15.10 6.27
N PHE A 132 -12.61 -14.07 7.12
CA PHE A 132 -13.81 -13.78 7.91
C PHE A 132 -14.91 -13.14 7.06
N ARG A 133 -16.05 -13.83 6.93
CA ARG A 133 -17.21 -13.38 6.12
C ARG A 133 -17.63 -11.92 6.39
N SER A 134 -17.64 -11.52 7.66
CA SER A 134 -18.10 -10.18 8.07
C SER A 134 -17.12 -9.04 7.79
N THR A 135 -15.82 -9.32 7.58
CA THR A 135 -14.79 -8.29 7.33
C THR A 135 -14.18 -8.41 5.94
N ARG A 136 -14.76 -9.28 5.10
CA ARG A 136 -14.19 -9.64 3.81
C ARG A 136 -14.14 -8.45 2.86
N ALA A 137 -15.14 -7.58 2.87
CA ALA A 137 -15.15 -6.35 2.08
C ALA A 137 -13.96 -5.45 2.43
N ILE A 138 -13.70 -5.25 3.73
CA ILE A 138 -12.58 -4.44 4.23
C ILE A 138 -11.24 -5.02 3.81
N GLY A 139 -11.07 -6.35 3.93
CA GLY A 139 -9.85 -7.04 3.49
C GLY A 139 -9.61 -6.95 1.98
N GLY A 140 -10.68 -6.99 1.17
CA GLY A 140 -10.59 -6.78 -0.28
C GLY A 140 -10.18 -5.34 -0.63
N ILE A 141 -10.78 -4.35 0.02
CA ILE A 141 -10.45 -2.92 -0.15
C ILE A 141 -9.01 -2.62 0.27
N SER A 142 -8.56 -3.15 1.41
CA SER A 142 -7.19 -2.93 1.88
C SER A 142 -6.17 -3.52 0.91
N LEU A 143 -6.42 -4.72 0.39
CA LEU A 143 -5.57 -5.38 -0.60
C LEU A 143 -5.55 -4.62 -1.93
N TYR A 144 -6.68 -4.05 -2.34
CA TYR A 144 -6.77 -3.16 -3.50
C TYR A 144 -5.94 -1.88 -3.30
N LEU A 145 -6.05 -1.20 -2.16
CA LEU A 145 -5.27 0.01 -1.86
C LEU A 145 -3.76 -0.29 -1.79
N LEU A 146 -3.37 -1.40 -1.16
CA LEU A 146 -1.98 -1.89 -1.13
C LEU A 146 -1.40 -2.09 -2.53
N SER A 147 -2.22 -2.52 -3.50
CA SER A 147 -1.77 -2.71 -4.89
C SER A 147 -1.25 -1.41 -5.54
N TYR A 148 -1.78 -0.24 -5.16
CA TYR A 148 -1.28 1.06 -5.65
C TYR A 148 0.10 1.37 -5.09
N PHE A 149 0.27 1.15 -3.79
CA PHE A 149 1.55 1.38 -3.12
C PHE A 149 2.64 0.46 -3.67
N PHE A 150 2.36 -0.84 -3.82
CA PHE A 150 3.29 -1.78 -4.44
C PHE A 150 3.53 -1.47 -5.92
N GLY A 151 2.51 -1.04 -6.66
CA GLY A 151 2.64 -0.55 -8.02
C GLY A 151 3.61 0.61 -8.14
N PHE A 152 3.49 1.61 -7.27
CA PHE A 152 4.40 2.74 -7.22
C PHE A 152 5.83 2.31 -6.86
N SER A 153 5.99 1.45 -5.85
CA SER A 153 7.31 0.94 -5.47
C SER A 153 7.98 0.19 -6.63
N LEU A 154 7.24 -0.66 -7.33
CA LEU A 154 7.76 -1.41 -8.47
C LEU A 154 8.16 -0.47 -9.61
N TRP A 155 7.31 0.53 -9.89
CA TRP A 155 7.61 1.56 -10.88
C TRP A 155 8.89 2.32 -10.53
N PHE A 156 9.05 2.71 -9.26
CA PHE A 156 10.22 3.44 -8.77
C PHE A 156 11.51 2.59 -8.85
N TYR A 157 11.42 1.32 -8.45
CA TYR A 157 12.53 0.38 -8.58
C TYR A 157 12.95 0.21 -10.04
N SER A 158 11.96 0.06 -10.93
CA SER A 158 12.19 -0.04 -12.38
C SER A 158 12.83 1.22 -12.94
N LEU A 159 12.42 2.41 -12.47
CA LEU A 159 13.02 3.68 -12.86
C LEU A 159 14.51 3.75 -12.49
N ILE A 160 14.88 3.36 -11.27
CA ILE A 160 16.27 3.32 -10.82
C ILE A 160 17.08 2.33 -11.67
N TYR A 161 16.52 1.16 -11.94
CA TYR A 161 17.20 0.14 -12.74
C TYR A 161 17.36 0.55 -14.22
N ALA A 162 16.33 1.18 -14.81
CA ALA A 162 16.44 1.76 -16.14
C ALA A 162 17.52 2.84 -16.18
N ALA A 163 17.59 3.69 -15.15
CA ALA A 163 18.60 4.74 -15.05
C ALA A 163 20.02 4.18 -14.91
N SER A 164 20.21 3.11 -14.13
CA SER A 164 21.51 2.45 -13.99
C SER A 164 21.98 1.78 -15.29
N SER A 165 21.05 1.39 -16.15
CA SER A 165 21.32 0.81 -17.47
C SER A 165 21.54 1.87 -18.57
N GLY A 166 21.39 3.16 -18.24
CA GLY A 166 21.59 4.30 -19.13
C GLY A 166 20.34 5.15 -19.36
N ILE A 167 20.54 6.45 -19.57
CA ILE A 167 19.45 7.43 -19.61
C ILE A 167 18.43 7.20 -20.74
N GLY A 168 18.86 6.59 -21.86
CA GLY A 168 17.97 6.25 -22.97
C GLY A 168 16.81 5.35 -22.56
N TRP A 169 17.04 4.40 -21.65
CA TRP A 169 16.00 3.49 -21.14
C TRP A 169 14.96 4.20 -20.28
N VAL A 170 15.40 5.21 -19.51
CA VAL A 170 14.52 6.08 -18.72
C VAL A 170 13.64 6.90 -19.64
N VAL A 171 14.23 7.59 -20.62
CA VAL A 171 13.50 8.43 -21.58
C VAL A 171 12.49 7.58 -22.37
N GLY A 172 12.91 6.42 -22.88
CA GLY A 172 12.01 5.50 -23.59
C GLY A 172 10.84 5.04 -22.71
N GLY A 173 11.10 4.75 -21.44
CA GLY A 173 10.07 4.35 -20.48
C GLY A 173 9.07 5.47 -20.17
N LEU A 174 9.54 6.71 -20.03
CA LEU A 174 8.70 7.87 -19.73
C LEU A 174 7.80 8.25 -20.91
N ILE A 175 8.30 8.17 -22.15
CA ILE A 175 7.52 8.43 -23.37
C ILE A 175 6.31 7.49 -23.46
N LEU A 176 6.44 6.26 -22.97
CA LEU A 176 5.37 5.25 -22.88
C LEU A 176 4.45 5.48 -21.66
N SER A 177 4.10 6.75 -21.39
CA SER A 177 3.19 7.18 -20.31
C SER A 177 3.61 6.73 -18.91
N GLY A 178 4.92 6.60 -18.66
CA GLY A 178 5.47 6.16 -17.37
C GLY A 178 5.30 4.66 -17.09
N ILE A 179 4.22 4.00 -17.52
CA ILE A 179 4.05 2.54 -17.40
C ILE A 179 5.17 1.82 -18.14
N GLY A 180 5.60 2.36 -19.28
CA GLY A 180 6.69 1.76 -20.04
C GLY A 180 8.03 1.76 -19.34
N VAL A 181 8.23 2.49 -18.24
CA VAL A 181 9.47 2.41 -17.43
C VAL A 181 9.68 1.00 -16.88
N VAL A 182 8.61 0.30 -16.49
CA VAL A 182 8.68 -1.10 -16.02
C VAL A 182 9.13 -2.02 -17.16
N LEU A 183 8.58 -1.81 -18.36
CA LEU A 183 8.93 -2.59 -19.55
C LEU A 183 10.35 -2.30 -20.03
N THR A 184 10.76 -1.03 -20.08
CA THR A 184 12.12 -0.68 -20.51
C THR A 184 13.16 -1.16 -19.51
N ALA A 185 12.89 -1.15 -18.21
CA ALA A 185 13.75 -1.75 -17.19
C ALA A 185 13.88 -3.27 -17.39
N MET A 186 12.78 -3.97 -17.67
CA MET A 186 12.80 -5.41 -17.98
C MET A 186 13.59 -5.72 -19.25
N ILE A 187 13.38 -4.95 -20.33
CA ILE A 187 14.10 -5.12 -21.60
C ILE A 187 15.59 -4.84 -21.38
N ALA A 188 15.95 -3.76 -20.69
CA ALA A 188 17.32 -3.46 -20.33
C ALA A 188 17.94 -4.63 -19.55
N ALA A 189 17.27 -5.13 -18.50
CA ALA A 189 17.74 -6.26 -17.72
C ALA A 189 17.97 -7.51 -18.56
N ALA A 190 17.05 -7.83 -19.46
CA ALA A 190 17.16 -8.97 -20.37
C ALA A 190 18.33 -8.82 -21.35
N VAL A 191 18.52 -7.63 -21.93
CA VAL A 191 19.64 -7.32 -22.85
C VAL A 191 20.99 -7.47 -22.15
N TRP A 192 21.08 -7.07 -20.88
CA TRP A 192 22.28 -7.25 -20.05
C TRP A 192 22.42 -8.66 -19.47
N GLY A 193 21.56 -9.61 -19.84
CA GLY A 193 21.59 -11.00 -19.35
C GLY A 193 21.21 -11.18 -17.88
N GLN A 194 20.62 -10.15 -17.24
CA GLN A 194 20.25 -10.15 -15.83
C GLN A 194 18.84 -10.73 -15.62
N TRP A 195 18.66 -12.01 -15.93
CA TRP A 195 17.37 -12.70 -15.82
C TRP A 195 16.77 -12.70 -14.41
N GLN A 196 17.61 -12.64 -13.38
CA GLN A 196 17.15 -12.49 -12.00
C GLN A 196 16.40 -11.18 -11.79
N VAL A 197 16.89 -10.07 -12.33
CA VAL A 197 16.22 -8.76 -12.24
C VAL A 197 14.91 -8.77 -13.00
N VAL A 198 14.87 -9.40 -14.18
CA VAL A 198 13.63 -9.58 -14.94
C VAL A 198 12.58 -10.29 -14.09
N GLY A 199 12.94 -11.38 -13.41
CA GLY A 199 12.06 -12.09 -12.50
C GLY A 199 11.58 -11.22 -11.32
N VAL A 200 12.49 -10.44 -10.74
CA VAL A 200 12.19 -9.51 -9.63
C VAL A 200 11.22 -8.40 -10.05
N ILE A 201 11.23 -7.96 -11.31
CA ILE A 201 10.27 -6.95 -11.80
C ILE A 201 8.95 -7.60 -12.23
N LEU A 202 9.02 -8.72 -12.96
CA LEU A 202 7.86 -9.37 -13.55
C LEU A 202 6.94 -10.00 -12.49
N LEU A 203 7.50 -10.69 -11.50
CA LEU A 203 6.70 -11.39 -10.50
C LEU A 203 5.83 -10.41 -9.67
N PRO A 204 6.36 -9.31 -9.09
CA PRO A 204 5.54 -8.32 -8.43
C PRO A 204 4.55 -7.65 -9.37
N ALA A 205 4.92 -7.38 -10.64
CA ALA A 205 3.99 -6.79 -11.60
C ALA A 205 2.71 -7.63 -11.73
N VAL A 206 2.88 -8.95 -11.92
CA VAL A 206 1.76 -9.90 -12.00
C VAL A 206 0.99 -9.94 -10.68
N LEU A 207 1.67 -10.04 -9.54
CA LEU A 207 1.02 -10.09 -8.22
C LEU A 207 0.21 -8.83 -7.92
N ILE A 208 0.69 -7.64 -8.32
CA ILE A 208 -0.02 -6.37 -8.15
C ILE A 208 -1.33 -6.38 -8.95
N TRP A 209 -1.30 -6.86 -10.19
CA TRP A 209 -2.51 -6.97 -11.02
C TRP A 209 -3.50 -7.97 -10.44
N VAL A 210 -3.02 -9.15 -10.01
CA VAL A 210 -3.85 -10.16 -9.33
C VAL A 210 -4.48 -9.57 -8.07
N ALA A 211 -3.68 -8.91 -7.22
CA ALA A 211 -4.14 -8.27 -6.00
C ALA A 211 -5.22 -7.22 -6.29
N ARG A 212 -5.03 -6.39 -7.31
CA ARG A 212 -5.98 -5.34 -7.69
C ARG A 212 -7.33 -5.92 -8.13
N ILE A 213 -7.31 -6.87 -9.07
CA ILE A 213 -8.53 -7.49 -9.61
C ILE A 213 -9.24 -8.30 -8.52
N PHE A 214 -8.49 -9.10 -7.77
CA PHE A 214 -9.02 -9.96 -6.71
C PHE A 214 -9.59 -9.16 -5.54
N GLY A 215 -8.89 -8.10 -5.11
CA GLY A 215 -9.35 -7.19 -4.05
C GLY A 215 -10.66 -6.51 -4.40
N MET A 216 -10.78 -5.96 -5.62
CA MET A 216 -12.04 -5.36 -6.08
C MET A 216 -13.16 -6.39 -6.21
N ALA A 217 -12.91 -7.53 -6.84
CA ALA A 217 -13.94 -8.55 -7.08
C ALA A 217 -14.53 -9.10 -5.77
N ILE A 218 -13.73 -9.16 -4.70
CA ILE A 218 -14.19 -9.60 -3.39
C ILE A 218 -14.95 -8.49 -2.67
N ALA A 219 -14.49 -7.25 -2.77
CA ALA A 219 -15.15 -6.11 -2.18
C ALA A 219 -16.56 -5.92 -2.75
N THR A 220 -16.70 -5.91 -4.08
CA THR A 220 -18.01 -5.69 -4.75
C THR A 220 -19.02 -6.79 -4.41
N LYS A 221 -18.61 -8.06 -4.49
CA LYS A 221 -19.49 -9.21 -4.18
C LYS A 221 -20.01 -9.24 -2.76
N GLN A 222 -19.28 -8.67 -1.80
CA GLN A 222 -19.78 -8.58 -0.42
C GLN A 222 -20.77 -7.44 -0.25
N LEU A 223 -20.53 -6.31 -0.90
CA LEU A 223 -21.43 -5.16 -0.85
C LEU A 223 -22.80 -5.50 -1.48
N GLU A 224 -22.80 -6.15 -2.64
CA GLU A 224 -24.04 -6.62 -3.31
C GLU A 224 -24.88 -7.51 -2.38
N LYS A 225 -24.21 -8.45 -1.70
CA LYS A 225 -24.89 -9.37 -0.78
C LYS A 225 -25.49 -8.66 0.45
N GLU A 226 -24.77 -7.68 1.01
CA GLU A 226 -25.27 -6.89 2.14
C GLU A 226 -26.47 -6.01 1.75
N GLU A 227 -26.52 -5.54 0.50
CA GLU A 227 -27.67 -4.82 -0.04
C GLU A 227 -28.90 -5.73 -0.15
N GLU A 228 -28.77 -6.92 -0.72
CA GLU A 228 -29.86 -7.92 -0.83
C GLU A 228 -30.46 -8.30 0.52
N GLU A 229 -29.62 -8.61 1.52
CA GLU A 229 -30.07 -8.96 2.88
C GLU A 229 -30.84 -7.80 3.53
N SER A 230 -30.46 -6.55 3.23
CA SER A 230 -31.20 -5.42 3.74
C SER A 230 -32.60 -5.29 3.14
N TYR A 231 -32.78 -5.51 1.84
CA TYR A 231 -34.11 -5.38 1.21
C TYR A 231 -35.11 -6.38 1.80
N ILE A 232 -34.65 -7.60 2.08
CA ILE A 232 -35.45 -8.66 2.69
C ILE A 232 -35.86 -8.31 4.13
N SER A 233 -35.01 -7.62 4.90
CA SER A 233 -35.34 -7.26 6.29
C SER A 233 -36.36 -6.11 6.43
N THR A 234 -36.55 -5.32 5.38
CA THR A 234 -37.49 -4.18 5.36
C THR A 234 -38.87 -4.53 4.77
N SER A 235 -39.00 -5.70 4.13
CA SER A 235 -40.25 -6.25 3.59
C SER A 235 -40.94 -7.15 4.61
#